data_AF-Q4L0W1-F1
#
_entry.id   AF-Q4L0W1-F1
#
_cell.length_a   1.000
_cell.length_b   1.000
_cell.length_c   1.000
_cell.angle_alpha   90.00
_cell.angle_beta   90.00
_cell.angle_gamma   90.00
#
_symmetry.space_group_name_H-M   'P 1'
#
loop_
_entity.id
_entity.type
_entity.pdbx_description
1 polymer ?
#
loop_
_entity_poly.entity_id
_entity_poly.type
_entity_poly.pdbx_seq_one_letter_code
_entity_poly.pdbx_strand_id
1 'polypeptide(L)'
;MILVGDSLGMVVLGYDSTVPVTVEDMIHHTKAVRRGAKETFIVTDMPFMSYHVSLQETMVNARRIVQESGAHALKVEGAGEVISTIQYLTNAGIPVVAHLGLTPQSVGVLGGYKVQGKDAESAKKLIEDAKKCEEAGAIALVLECVPMQLAELISEQLTIPTIGIGAGQKVDGQVLVYHDLISYAV
;
A
#
# COMPACT_ATOMS: atom_id res chain seq x y z
N MET A 1 8.33 5.27 10.17
CA MET A 1 6.98 5.22 9.55
C MET A 1 6.17 4.16 10.25
N ILE A 2 4.89 4.40 10.53
CA ILE A 2 3.92 3.35 10.90
C ILE A 2 2.88 3.27 9.79
N LEU A 3 2.65 2.07 9.28
CA LEU A 3 1.56 1.77 8.36
C LEU A 3 0.38 1.22 9.16
N VAL A 4 -0.73 1.94 9.14
CA VAL A 4 -2.03 1.41 9.53
C VAL A 4 -2.59 0.72 8.30
N GLY A 5 -2.27 -0.55 8.17
CA GLY A 5 -2.62 -1.35 7.00
C GLY A 5 -3.94 -2.10 7.18
N ASP A 6 -4.60 -2.40 6.07
CA ASP A 6 -5.82 -3.22 6.05
C ASP A 6 -5.56 -4.68 6.49
N SER A 7 -4.30 -5.09 6.62
CA SER A 7 -3.87 -6.31 7.32
C SER A 7 -4.47 -6.45 8.72
N LEU A 8 -4.87 -5.34 9.37
CA LEU A 8 -5.65 -5.36 10.61
C LEU A 8 -6.93 -6.19 10.50
N GLY A 9 -7.52 -6.31 9.31
CA GLY A 9 -8.69 -7.14 9.08
C GLY A 9 -8.45 -8.58 9.50
N MET A 10 -7.27 -9.11 9.20
CA MET A 10 -6.91 -10.48 9.54
C MET A 10 -6.35 -10.57 10.96
N VAL A 11 -5.32 -9.76 11.28
CA VAL A 11 -4.56 -9.95 12.54
C VAL A 11 -5.19 -9.28 13.76
N VAL A 12 -6.16 -8.39 13.58
CA VAL A 12 -6.88 -7.71 14.67
C VAL A 12 -8.36 -8.07 14.70
N LEU A 13 -9.03 -8.02 13.54
CA LEU A 13 -10.48 -8.23 13.46
C LEU A 13 -10.87 -9.70 13.22
N GLY A 14 -9.91 -10.56 12.86
CA GLY A 14 -10.14 -12.00 12.67
C GLY A 14 -10.90 -12.36 11.40
N TYR A 15 -10.89 -11.50 10.37
CA TYR A 15 -11.42 -11.81 9.06
C TYR A 15 -10.50 -12.74 8.27
N ASP A 16 -11.07 -13.51 7.35
CA ASP A 16 -10.30 -14.41 6.48
C ASP A 16 -9.49 -13.68 5.39
N SER A 17 -9.76 -12.38 5.18
CA SER A 17 -9.05 -11.53 4.22
C SER A 17 -9.17 -10.05 4.60
N THR A 18 -8.47 -9.17 3.89
CA THR A 18 -8.57 -7.71 4.10
C THR A 18 -9.78 -7.07 3.42
N VAL A 19 -10.50 -7.81 2.56
CA VAL A 19 -11.66 -7.32 1.79
C VAL A 19 -12.79 -6.72 2.66
N PRO A 20 -13.14 -7.27 3.85
CA PRO A 20 -14.20 -6.71 4.68
C PRO A 20 -13.83 -5.42 5.42
N VAL A 21 -12.55 -5.00 5.40
CA VAL A 21 -12.09 -3.81 6.11
C VAL A 21 -12.73 -2.56 5.51
N THR A 22 -13.25 -1.68 6.37
CA THR A 22 -13.96 -0.47 5.96
C THR A 22 -13.14 0.80 6.18
N VAL A 23 -13.58 1.90 5.57
CA VAL A 23 -13.01 3.24 5.84
C VAL A 23 -13.13 3.61 7.33
N GLU A 24 -14.19 3.18 8.03
CA GLU A 24 -14.35 3.41 9.48
C GLU A 24 -13.29 2.67 10.30
N ASP A 25 -12.97 1.43 9.93
CA ASP A 25 -11.93 0.65 10.58
C ASP A 25 -10.57 1.34 10.46
N MET A 26 -10.25 1.81 9.24
CA MET A 26 -9.01 2.54 8.96
C MET A 26 -8.93 3.85 9.74
N ILE A 27 -10.02 4.62 9.80
CA ILE A 27 -10.09 5.86 10.58
C ILE A 27 -9.91 5.57 12.08
N HIS A 28 -10.63 4.58 12.61
CA HIS A 28 -10.57 4.21 14.03
C HIS A 28 -9.14 3.83 14.46
N HIS A 29 -8.51 2.92 13.72
CA HIS A 29 -7.17 2.43 14.04
C HIS A 29 -6.11 3.51 13.83
N THR A 30 -6.27 4.35 12.80
CA THR A 30 -5.35 5.47 12.59
C THR A 30 -5.45 6.51 13.69
N LYS A 31 -6.65 6.84 14.19
CA LYS A 31 -6.81 7.70 15.38
C LYS A 31 -6.09 7.12 16.60
N ALA A 32 -6.14 5.80 16.80
CA ALA A 32 -5.44 5.13 17.89
C ALA A 32 -3.92 5.27 17.77
N VAL A 33 -3.36 4.99 16.59
CA VAL A 33 -1.93 5.16 16.31
C VAL A 33 -1.51 6.63 16.45
N ARG A 34 -2.28 7.58 15.93
CA ARG A 34 -1.97 9.01 16.01
C ARG A 34 -1.85 9.51 17.45
N ARG A 35 -2.67 9.00 18.37
CA ARG A 35 -2.58 9.32 19.81
C ARG A 35 -1.32 8.74 20.46
N GLY A 36 -0.90 7.55 20.07
CA GLY A 36 0.26 6.85 20.63
C GLY A 36 1.61 7.25 20.03
N ALA A 37 1.65 7.66 18.76
CA ALA A 37 2.87 7.91 17.99
C ALA A 37 2.88 9.32 17.36
N LYS A 38 2.86 10.36 18.21
CA LYS A 38 2.66 11.76 17.81
C LYS A 38 3.70 12.30 16.80
N GLU A 39 4.95 11.89 16.94
CA GLU A 39 6.08 12.36 16.12
C GLU A 39 6.42 11.40 14.95
N THR A 40 5.58 10.39 14.70
CA THR A 40 5.85 9.39 13.66
C THR A 40 5.08 9.70 12.39
N PHE A 41 5.73 9.55 11.24
CA PHE A 41 5.07 9.57 9.94
C PHE A 41 4.12 8.37 9.81
N ILE A 42 2.84 8.63 9.55
CA ILE A 42 1.76 7.64 9.58
C ILE A 42 1.15 7.55 8.18
N VAL A 43 1.17 6.35 7.63
CA VAL A 43 0.52 5.99 6.38
C VAL A 43 -0.70 5.16 6.72
N THR A 44 -1.82 5.42 6.05
CA THR A 44 -3.05 4.64 6.23
C THR A 44 -3.48 4.06 4.90
N ASP A 45 -3.83 2.77 4.88
CA ASP A 45 -4.40 2.17 3.69
C ASP A 45 -5.75 2.78 3.32
N MET A 46 -5.95 2.99 2.03
CA MET A 46 -7.29 3.03 1.47
C MET A 46 -7.76 1.57 1.30
N PRO A 47 -8.82 1.13 1.99
CA PRO A 47 -9.23 -0.27 1.98
C PRO A 47 -9.92 -0.64 0.65
N PHE A 48 -10.15 -1.94 0.43
CA PHE A 48 -10.77 -2.48 -0.77
C PHE A 48 -12.01 -1.68 -1.22
N MET A 49 -12.14 -1.45 -2.53
CA MET A 49 -13.20 -0.66 -3.18
C MET A 49 -13.34 0.82 -2.76
N SER A 50 -12.62 1.31 -1.75
CA SER A 50 -12.71 2.72 -1.32
C SER A 50 -12.11 3.72 -2.32
N TYR A 51 -11.35 3.24 -3.31
CA TYR A 51 -10.67 4.06 -4.32
C TYR A 51 -10.83 3.57 -5.77
N HIS A 52 -11.77 2.66 -6.02
CA HIS A 52 -11.99 2.00 -7.31
C HIS A 52 -13.31 2.38 -8.00
N VAL A 53 -14.30 2.89 -7.26
CA VAL A 53 -15.68 3.07 -7.78
C VAL A 53 -15.78 4.29 -8.69
N SER A 54 -15.36 5.46 -8.19
CA SER A 54 -15.38 6.71 -8.92
C SER A 54 -14.42 7.70 -8.29
N LEU A 55 -13.92 8.67 -9.08
CA LEU A 55 -13.05 9.72 -8.55
C LEU A 55 -13.70 10.48 -7.39
N GLN A 56 -14.99 10.80 -7.48
CA GLN A 56 -15.69 11.52 -6.41
C GLN A 56 -15.68 10.73 -5.10
N GLU A 57 -16.00 9.43 -5.16
CA GLU A 57 -16.01 8.56 -3.99
C GLU A 57 -14.61 8.36 -3.41
N THR A 58 -13.61 8.15 -4.28
CA THR A 58 -12.19 8.10 -3.90
C THR A 58 -11.77 9.35 -3.12
N MET A 59 -12.09 10.55 -3.63
CA MET A 59 -11.74 11.80 -2.96
C MET A 59 -12.49 12.00 -1.65
N VAL A 60 -13.76 11.58 -1.55
CA VAL A 60 -14.52 11.61 -0.30
C VAL A 60 -13.88 10.70 0.74
N ASN A 61 -13.56 9.46 0.38
CA ASN A 61 -12.92 8.49 1.27
C ASN A 61 -11.54 8.96 1.72
N ALA A 62 -10.70 9.43 0.79
CA ALA A 62 -9.38 9.97 1.09
C ALA A 62 -9.45 11.17 2.05
N ARG A 63 -10.37 12.12 1.80
CA ARG A 63 -10.60 13.26 2.69
C ARG A 63 -10.98 12.80 4.09
N ARG A 64 -11.90 11.83 4.21
CA ARG A 64 -12.34 11.31 5.50
C ARG A 64 -11.19 10.64 6.26
N ILE A 65 -10.45 9.75 5.60
CA ILE A 65 -9.30 9.07 6.21
C ILE A 65 -8.30 10.10 6.72
N VAL A 66 -7.88 11.07 5.90
CA VAL A 66 -6.87 12.06 6.30
C VAL A 66 -7.39 13.00 7.40
N GLN A 67 -8.52 13.67 7.18
CA GLN A 67 -9.00 14.71 8.10
C GLN A 67 -9.47 14.15 9.44
N GLU A 68 -10.17 13.02 9.42
CA GLU A 68 -10.74 12.48 10.66
C GLU A 68 -9.68 11.76 11.48
N SER A 69 -8.66 11.15 10.86
CA SER A 69 -7.68 10.33 11.59
C SER A 69 -6.32 10.99 11.85
N GLY A 70 -5.96 12.00 11.05
CA GLY A 70 -4.63 12.62 11.10
C GLY A 70 -3.54 11.79 10.42
N ALA A 71 -3.90 10.95 9.44
CA ALA A 71 -2.93 10.30 8.56
C ALA A 71 -2.09 11.35 7.81
N HIS A 72 -0.81 11.06 7.58
CA HIS A 72 0.08 11.94 6.82
C HIS A 72 0.15 11.57 5.33
N ALA A 73 -0.13 10.31 5.00
CA ALA A 73 -0.18 9.80 3.64
C ALA A 73 -1.18 8.65 3.54
N LEU A 74 -1.60 8.35 2.30
CA LEU A 74 -2.44 7.20 2.00
C LEU A 74 -1.64 6.13 1.23
N LYS A 75 -1.93 4.85 1.47
CA LYS A 75 -1.44 3.74 0.62
C LYS A 75 -2.57 3.20 -0.25
N VAL A 76 -2.26 2.95 -1.52
CA VAL A 76 -3.18 2.35 -2.51
C VAL A 76 -2.48 1.21 -3.24
N GLU A 77 -3.23 0.16 -3.55
CA GLU A 77 -2.72 -1.04 -4.21
C GLU A 77 -3.11 -1.10 -5.68
N GLY A 78 -2.15 -1.43 -6.53
CA GLY A 78 -2.37 -1.72 -7.95
C GLY A 78 -1.79 -0.70 -8.90
N ALA A 79 -1.92 -1.03 -10.19
CA ALA A 79 -1.51 -0.22 -11.33
C ALA A 79 -2.73 0.09 -12.22
N GLY A 80 -2.51 0.41 -13.50
CA GLY A 80 -3.60 0.70 -14.43
C GLY A 80 -4.40 1.92 -14.01
N GLU A 81 -5.70 1.78 -13.78
CA GLU A 81 -6.57 2.89 -13.36
C GLU A 81 -6.18 3.48 -11.99
N VAL A 82 -5.54 2.70 -11.12
CA VAL A 82 -5.04 3.17 -9.82
C VAL A 82 -3.96 4.25 -9.98
N ILE A 83 -3.21 4.25 -11.09
CA ILE A 83 -2.21 5.29 -11.39
C ILE A 83 -2.89 6.66 -11.50
N SER A 84 -4.05 6.73 -12.13
CA SER A 84 -4.85 7.96 -12.18
C SER A 84 -5.29 8.39 -10.78
N THR A 85 -5.69 7.45 -9.93
CA THR A 85 -6.01 7.74 -8.52
C THR A 85 -4.82 8.34 -7.77
N ILE A 86 -3.61 7.78 -7.91
CA ILE A 86 -2.38 8.33 -7.32
C ILE A 86 -2.21 9.79 -7.75
N GLN A 87 -2.32 10.06 -9.05
CA GLN A 87 -2.17 11.41 -9.60
C GLN A 87 -3.20 12.40 -9.03
N TYR A 88 -4.48 11.99 -8.94
CA TYR A 88 -5.53 12.85 -8.39
C TYR A 88 -5.32 13.15 -6.91
N LEU A 89 -4.96 12.16 -6.11
CA LEU A 89 -4.69 12.31 -4.68
C LEU A 89 -3.48 13.23 -4.45
N THR A 90 -2.38 12.99 -5.15
CA THR A 90 -1.17 13.82 -5.04
C THR A 90 -1.45 15.26 -5.48
N ASN A 91 -2.16 15.48 -6.58
CA ASN A 91 -2.55 16.83 -7.04
C ASN A 91 -3.47 17.55 -6.05
N ALA A 92 -4.26 16.81 -5.27
CA ALA A 92 -5.09 17.36 -4.20
C ALA A 92 -4.30 17.63 -2.90
N GLY A 93 -2.99 17.36 -2.87
CA GLY A 93 -2.12 17.59 -1.72
C GLY A 93 -2.07 16.43 -0.72
N ILE A 94 -2.52 15.23 -1.10
CA ILE A 94 -2.43 14.02 -0.27
C ILE A 94 -1.23 13.20 -0.73
N PRO A 95 -0.16 13.03 0.08
CA PRO A 95 0.95 12.16 -0.28
C PRO A 95 0.49 10.70 -0.40
N VAL A 96 0.97 10.01 -1.43
CA VAL A 96 0.56 8.63 -1.72
C VAL A 96 1.75 7.67 -1.70
N VAL A 97 1.61 6.58 -0.99
CA VAL A 97 2.49 5.41 -1.08
C VAL A 97 1.83 4.41 -2.04
N ALA A 98 2.47 4.13 -3.17
CA ALA A 98 1.99 3.11 -4.10
C ALA A 98 2.33 1.70 -3.57
N HIS A 99 1.54 0.70 -3.94
CA HIS A 99 1.81 -0.70 -3.63
C HIS A 99 1.66 -1.57 -4.89
N LEU A 100 2.76 -2.21 -5.30
CA LEU A 100 2.84 -3.14 -6.42
C LEU A 100 3.44 -4.49 -6.00
N GLY A 101 3.37 -5.46 -6.90
CA GLY A 101 3.69 -6.86 -6.60
C GLY A 101 2.41 -7.59 -6.21
N LEU A 102 2.46 -8.40 -5.15
CA LEU A 102 1.29 -9.05 -4.60
C LEU A 102 0.43 -8.01 -3.88
N THR A 103 -0.79 -7.78 -4.37
CA THR A 103 -1.75 -6.84 -3.76
C THR A 103 -2.87 -7.64 -3.07
N PRO A 104 -2.87 -7.76 -1.72
CA PRO A 104 -3.83 -8.57 -0.99
C PRO A 104 -5.30 -8.25 -1.28
N GLN A 105 -5.63 -6.98 -1.57
CA GLN A 105 -6.99 -6.57 -1.95
C GLN A 105 -7.49 -7.24 -3.26
N SER A 106 -6.56 -7.70 -4.10
CA SER A 106 -6.85 -8.38 -5.37
C SER A 106 -6.63 -9.90 -5.31
N VAL A 107 -6.48 -10.49 -4.11
CA VAL A 107 -6.15 -11.91 -3.95
C VAL A 107 -7.12 -12.87 -4.67
N GLY A 108 -8.40 -12.51 -4.76
CA GLY A 108 -9.41 -13.28 -5.49
C GLY A 108 -9.17 -13.32 -7.00
N VAL A 109 -8.63 -12.25 -7.58
CA VAL A 109 -8.26 -12.16 -9.00
C VAL A 109 -6.90 -12.82 -9.25
N LEU A 110 -5.95 -12.65 -8.34
CA LEU A 110 -4.62 -13.26 -8.42
C LEU A 110 -4.61 -14.78 -8.16
N GLY A 111 -5.72 -15.32 -7.63
CA GLY A 111 -5.86 -16.73 -7.30
C GLY A 111 -4.96 -17.15 -6.15
N GLY A 112 -4.83 -16.29 -5.13
CA GLY A 112 -4.06 -16.54 -3.90
C GLY A 112 -2.78 -15.70 -3.75
N TYR A 113 -2.13 -15.87 -2.61
CA TYR A 113 -0.87 -15.20 -2.25
C TYR A 113 0.31 -15.83 -2.99
N LYS A 114 0.62 -15.31 -4.18
CA LYS A 114 1.68 -15.82 -5.06
C LYS A 114 2.72 -14.75 -5.33
N VAL A 115 3.97 -15.17 -5.44
CA VAL A 115 5.08 -14.31 -5.88
C VAL A 115 4.81 -13.79 -7.30
N GLN A 116 4.99 -12.48 -7.49
CA GLN A 116 4.75 -11.76 -8.75
C GLN A 116 6.05 -11.48 -9.51
N GLY A 117 5.99 -11.24 -10.82
CA GLY A 117 7.18 -10.90 -11.62
C GLY A 117 8.17 -12.05 -11.84
N LYS A 118 7.68 -13.30 -11.93
CA LYS A 118 8.53 -14.49 -12.10
C LYS A 118 9.03 -14.70 -13.52
N ASP A 119 8.26 -14.24 -14.51
CA ASP A 119 8.59 -14.33 -15.92
C ASP A 119 8.96 -12.96 -16.47
N ALA A 120 9.64 -12.94 -17.62
CA ALA A 120 10.18 -11.71 -18.19
C ALA A 120 9.10 -10.68 -18.55
N GLU A 121 7.91 -11.13 -18.94
CA GLU A 121 6.81 -10.24 -19.32
C GLU A 121 6.21 -9.56 -18.09
N SER A 122 5.88 -10.34 -17.06
CA SER A 122 5.36 -9.80 -15.79
C SER A 122 6.40 -8.93 -15.06
N ALA A 123 7.68 -9.29 -15.14
CA ALA A 123 8.77 -8.47 -14.59
C ALA A 123 8.89 -7.12 -15.31
N LYS A 124 8.87 -7.12 -16.65
CA LYS A 124 8.92 -5.89 -17.45
C LYS A 124 7.71 -4.98 -17.13
N LYS A 125 6.51 -5.57 -17.06
CA LYS A 125 5.30 -4.85 -16.69
C LYS A 125 5.42 -4.21 -15.30
N LEU A 126 5.94 -4.93 -14.31
CA LEU A 126 6.11 -4.40 -12.96
C LEU A 126 7.06 -3.20 -12.91
N ILE A 127 8.14 -3.22 -13.69
CA ILE A 127 9.07 -2.07 -13.81
C ILE A 127 8.36 -0.87 -14.45
N GLU A 128 7.59 -1.09 -15.51
CA GLU A 128 6.83 -0.02 -16.16
C GLU A 128 5.77 0.58 -15.23
N ASP A 129 5.04 -0.27 -14.52
CA ASP A 129 4.02 0.17 -13.56
C ASP A 129 4.65 0.94 -12.39
N ALA A 130 5.81 0.51 -11.89
CA ALA A 130 6.55 1.21 -10.85
C ALA A 130 6.95 2.63 -11.25
N LYS A 131 7.46 2.80 -12.49
CA LYS A 131 7.78 4.13 -13.04
C LYS A 131 6.55 5.00 -13.18
N LYS A 132 5.43 4.44 -13.66
CA LYS A 132 4.17 5.20 -13.79
C LYS A 132 3.61 5.63 -12.44
N CYS A 133 3.77 4.83 -11.38
CA CYS A 133 3.41 5.24 -10.02
C CYS A 133 4.24 6.45 -9.55
N GLU A 134 5.55 6.45 -9.81
CA GLU A 134 6.41 7.61 -9.52
C GLU A 134 6.03 8.83 -10.37
N GLU A 135 5.83 8.68 -11.67
CA GLU A 135 5.40 9.75 -12.58
C GLU A 135 4.05 10.35 -12.17
N ALA A 136 3.14 9.54 -11.64
CA ALA A 136 1.87 9.98 -11.08
C ALA A 136 2.00 10.73 -9.74
N GLY A 137 3.20 10.78 -9.16
CA GLY A 137 3.50 11.51 -7.93
C GLY A 137 3.36 10.70 -6.65
N ALA A 138 3.52 9.38 -6.71
CA ALA A 138 3.75 8.60 -5.49
C ALA A 138 5.03 9.08 -4.80
N ILE A 139 5.04 9.12 -3.46
CA ILE A 139 6.20 9.54 -2.65
C ILE A 139 7.07 8.37 -2.18
N ALA A 140 6.55 7.14 -2.30
CA ALA A 140 7.24 5.89 -2.00
C ALA A 140 6.52 4.75 -2.71
N LEU A 141 7.21 3.62 -2.89
CA LEU A 141 6.65 2.41 -3.49
C LEU A 141 6.87 1.19 -2.59
N VAL A 142 5.80 0.52 -2.20
CA VAL A 142 5.85 -0.81 -1.57
C VAL A 142 5.95 -1.88 -2.67
N LEU A 143 6.87 -2.81 -2.50
CA LEU A 143 7.03 -4.01 -3.32
C LEU A 143 6.80 -5.26 -2.45
N GLU A 144 5.73 -6.00 -2.73
CA GLU A 144 5.35 -7.20 -1.97
C GLU A 144 5.53 -8.49 -2.77
N CYS A 145 6.21 -9.47 -2.17
CA CYS A 145 6.43 -10.80 -2.74
C CYS A 145 6.96 -10.77 -4.20
N VAL A 146 8.05 -10.02 -4.42
CA VAL A 146 8.74 -9.85 -5.71
C VAL A 146 10.14 -10.48 -5.65
N PRO A 147 10.67 -11.12 -6.71
CA PRO A 147 12.06 -11.58 -6.73
C PRO A 147 13.05 -10.47 -6.38
N MET A 148 14.05 -10.81 -5.55
CA MET A 148 15.03 -9.84 -5.04
C MET A 148 15.74 -9.07 -6.16
N GLN A 149 16.12 -9.74 -7.25
CA GLN A 149 16.80 -9.11 -8.38
C GLN A 149 15.91 -8.10 -9.11
N LEU A 150 14.61 -8.37 -9.17
CA LEU A 150 13.63 -7.46 -9.77
C LEU A 150 13.37 -6.26 -8.86
N ALA A 151 13.28 -6.48 -7.55
CA ALA A 151 13.14 -5.40 -6.58
C ALA A 151 14.37 -4.47 -6.57
N GLU A 152 15.59 -5.02 -6.62
CA GLU A 152 16.83 -4.26 -6.77
C GLU A 152 16.81 -3.40 -8.03
N LEU A 153 16.45 -4.01 -9.18
CA LEU A 153 16.37 -3.32 -10.45
C LEU A 153 15.32 -2.18 -10.47
N ILE A 154 14.20 -2.35 -9.77
CA ILE A 154 13.19 -1.29 -9.62
C ILE A 154 13.73 -0.18 -8.72
N SER A 155 14.32 -0.54 -7.57
CA SER A 155 14.88 0.41 -6.61
C SER A 155 15.98 1.28 -7.22
N GLU A 156 16.83 0.74 -8.08
CA GLU A 156 17.89 1.49 -8.76
C GLU A 156 17.36 2.47 -9.83
N GLN A 157 16.13 2.26 -10.32
CA GLN A 157 15.55 3.06 -11.40
C GLN A 157 14.61 4.17 -10.91
N LEU A 158 14.08 4.06 -9.70
CA LEU A 158 13.21 5.07 -9.11
C LEU A 158 14.04 6.09 -8.32
N THR A 159 13.52 7.31 -8.23
CA THR A 159 14.04 8.37 -7.36
C THR A 159 13.35 8.38 -6.00
N ILE A 160 12.12 7.87 -5.91
CA ILE A 160 11.38 7.69 -4.66
C ILE A 160 11.81 6.41 -3.92
N PRO A 161 11.77 6.40 -2.57
CA PRO A 161 12.16 5.24 -1.79
C PRO A 161 11.25 4.03 -2.05
N THR A 162 11.87 2.87 -2.17
CA THR A 162 11.22 1.57 -2.24
C THR A 162 11.17 0.88 -0.87
N ILE A 163 10.06 0.23 -0.55
CA ILE A 163 9.83 -0.45 0.73
C ILE A 163 9.46 -1.91 0.44
N GLY A 164 10.30 -2.84 0.85
CA GLY A 164 10.09 -4.26 0.60
C GLY A 164 9.31 -4.97 1.70
N ILE A 165 8.49 -5.94 1.30
CA ILE A 165 7.97 -7.01 2.15
C ILE A 165 8.00 -8.31 1.36
N GLY A 166 8.90 -9.23 1.73
CA GLY A 166 9.19 -10.39 0.89
C GLY A 166 9.79 -10.05 -0.48
N ALA A 167 10.45 -8.89 -0.60
CA ALA A 167 11.12 -8.41 -1.82
C ALA A 167 12.65 -8.43 -1.74
N GLY A 168 13.22 -9.06 -0.71
CA GLY A 168 14.66 -9.06 -0.43
C GLY A 168 15.16 -7.75 0.19
N GLN A 169 16.48 -7.67 0.40
CA GLN A 169 17.13 -6.60 1.16
C GLN A 169 17.63 -5.42 0.31
N LYS A 170 17.43 -5.48 -1.01
CA LYS A 170 18.01 -4.55 -1.99
C LYS A 170 17.03 -3.42 -2.36
N VAL A 171 16.36 -2.91 -1.35
CA VAL A 171 15.37 -1.82 -1.40
C VAL A 171 15.69 -0.84 -0.27
N ASP A 172 15.14 0.37 -0.32
CA ASP A 172 15.51 1.46 0.60
C ASP A 172 14.98 1.28 2.02
N GLY A 173 13.90 0.52 2.18
CA GLY A 173 13.27 0.23 3.47
C GLY A 173 12.56 -1.11 3.50
N GLN A 174 12.10 -1.50 4.69
CA GLN A 174 11.34 -2.74 4.90
C GLN A 174 10.07 -2.45 5.69
N VAL A 175 9.02 -3.23 5.41
CA VAL A 175 7.79 -3.24 6.20
C VAL A 175 7.43 -4.68 6.54
N LEU A 176 6.91 -4.90 7.75
CA LEU A 176 6.41 -6.17 8.22
C LEU A 176 5.13 -5.93 9.00
N VAL A 177 4.22 -6.92 8.98
CA VAL A 177 3.08 -6.93 9.89
C VAL A 177 3.60 -7.15 11.30
N TYR A 178 3.23 -6.26 12.22
CA TYR A 178 3.74 -6.29 13.60
C TYR A 178 3.49 -7.65 14.28
N HIS A 179 2.31 -8.23 14.08
CA HIS A 179 1.90 -9.50 14.68
C HIS A 179 2.78 -10.67 14.21
N ASP A 180 3.17 -10.68 12.93
CA ASP A 180 4.09 -11.69 12.37
C ASP A 180 5.48 -11.54 12.99
N LEU A 181 5.97 -10.29 13.10
CA LEU A 181 7.29 -10.00 13.65
C LEU A 181 7.44 -10.49 15.10
N ILE A 182 6.39 -10.33 15.92
CA ILE A 182 6.40 -10.77 17.33
C ILE A 182 5.89 -12.20 17.53
N SER A 183 5.59 -12.93 16.44
CA SER A 183 5.05 -14.30 16.49
C SER A 183 3.76 -14.41 17.30
N TYR A 184 2.87 -13.42 17.18
CA TYR A 184 1.56 -13.37 17.82
C TYR A 184 0.40 -13.56 16.82
N ALA A 185 0.70 -13.77 15.55
CA ALA A 185 -0.30 -14.20 14.56
C ALA A 185 -0.72 -15.65 14.85
N VAL A 186 -2.03 -15.91 14.84
CA VAL A 186 -2.62 -17.26 14.96
C VAL A 186 -2.58 -17.95 13.61
#